data_AF-A0A0M0HN48-F1
#
_entry.id   AF-A0A0M0HN48-F1
#
_cell.length_a   1.000
_cell.length_b   1.000
_cell.length_c   1.000
_cell.angle_alpha   90.00
_cell.angle_beta   90.00
_cell.angle_gamma   90.00
#
_symmetry.space_group_name_H-M   'P 1'
#
loop_
_entity.id
_entity.type
_entity.pdbx_description
1 polymer ?
#
loop_
_entity_poly.entity_id
_entity_poly.type
_entity_poly.pdbx_seq_one_letter_code
_entity_poly.pdbx_strand_id
1 'polypeptide(L)'
;MQYNWLTDIPPPLSASITKLYGQLEQGILESSSESEVHLILWFQNDLLKLSHLARSIYTNPLSPADKTKLEQLKRRFLLLIRRINDIHKINKWNNAQLVSDITQNLYDTVHFLLSEIDQLT
;
A
#
# COMPACT_ATOMS: atom_id res chain seq x y z
N MET A 1 -17.11 5.84 3.84
CA MET A 1 -16.31 6.68 4.77
C MET A 1 -15.37 7.54 3.92
N GLN A 2 -15.25 8.84 4.17
CA GLN A 2 -14.19 9.65 3.54
C GLN A 2 -12.90 9.42 4.33
N TYR A 3 -11.91 8.79 3.71
CA TYR A 3 -10.60 8.59 4.32
C TYR A 3 -9.86 9.94 4.34
N ASN A 4 -10.03 10.73 5.41
CA ASN A 4 -9.36 12.04 5.58
C ASN A 4 -7.82 12.00 5.47
N TRP A 5 -7.24 10.82 5.58
CA TRP A 5 -5.80 10.59 5.42
C TRP A 5 -5.36 10.39 3.95
N LEU A 6 -6.31 10.25 3.02
CA LEU A 6 -6.07 10.22 1.56
C LEU A 6 -6.19 11.58 0.89
N THR A 7 -6.68 12.60 1.61
CA THR A 7 -6.75 13.97 1.10
C THR A 7 -5.36 14.43 0.64
N ASP A 8 -5.30 15.19 -0.44
CA ASP A 8 -4.06 15.74 -1.03
C ASP A 8 -3.10 14.69 -1.64
N ILE A 9 -3.49 13.41 -1.70
CA ILE A 9 -2.79 12.39 -2.48
C ILE A 9 -3.36 12.38 -3.91
N PRO A 10 -2.54 12.23 -4.97
CA PRO A 10 -3.01 12.16 -6.34
C PRO A 10 -4.14 11.14 -6.51
N PRO A 11 -5.22 11.47 -7.27
CA PRO A 11 -6.38 10.59 -7.43
C PRO A 11 -6.06 9.13 -7.84
N PRO A 12 -5.12 8.87 -8.77
CA PRO A 12 -4.76 7.50 -9.13
C PRO A 12 -4.17 6.69 -7.95
N LEU A 13 -3.32 7.34 -7.15
CA LEU A 13 -2.68 6.73 -5.99
C LEU A 13 -3.67 6.53 -4.84
N SER A 14 -4.51 7.52 -4.55
CA SER A 14 -5.52 7.41 -3.50
C SER A 14 -6.59 6.36 -3.84
N ALA A 15 -6.99 6.23 -5.10
CA ALA A 15 -7.87 5.16 -5.56
C ALA A 15 -7.25 3.77 -5.36
N SER A 16 -5.96 3.61 -5.71
CA SER A 16 -5.23 2.35 -5.53
C SER A 16 -5.11 1.96 -4.05
N ILE A 17 -4.79 2.92 -3.18
CA ILE A 17 -4.72 2.70 -1.73
C ILE A 17 -6.10 2.38 -1.15
N THR A 18 -7.16 3.05 -1.62
CA THR A 18 -8.54 2.76 -1.18
C THR A 18 -8.93 1.32 -1.54
N LYS A 19 -8.64 0.90 -2.76
CA LYS A 19 -8.90 -0.47 -3.24
C LYS A 19 -8.17 -1.50 -2.38
N LEU A 20 -6.89 -1.27 -2.08
CA LEU A 20 -6.10 -2.13 -1.20
C LEU A 20 -6.71 -2.23 0.21
N TYR A 21 -7.14 -1.10 0.78
CA TYR A 21 -7.81 -1.11 2.07
C TYR A 21 -9.09 -1.94 2.07
N GLY A 22 -9.94 -1.77 1.04
CA GLY A 22 -11.18 -2.55 0.93
C GLY A 22 -10.92 -4.05 0.82
N GLN A 23 -9.88 -4.46 0.11
CA GLN A 23 -9.47 -5.87 0.04
C GLN A 23 -8.96 -6.39 1.40
N LEU A 24 -8.16 -5.60 2.11
CA LEU A 24 -7.72 -5.97 3.45
C LEU A 24 -8.93 -6.09 4.41
N GLU A 25 -9.89 -5.17 4.35
CA GLU A 25 -11.14 -5.26 5.14
C GLU A 25 -11.94 -6.52 4.81
N GLN A 26 -12.09 -6.86 3.52
CA GLN A 26 -12.70 -8.12 3.10
C GLN A 26 -11.96 -9.33 3.68
N GLY A 27 -10.62 -9.29 3.70
CA GLY A 27 -9.80 -10.33 4.29
C GLY A 27 -10.05 -10.54 5.78
N ILE A 28 -10.34 -9.48 6.53
CA ILE A 28 -10.71 -9.61 7.95
C ILE A 28 -12.03 -10.40 8.08
N LEU A 29 -13.00 -10.10 7.22
CA LEU A 29 -14.31 -10.75 7.24
C LEU A 29 -14.25 -12.23 6.83
N GLU A 30 -13.32 -12.57 5.92
CA GLU A 30 -13.13 -13.93 5.40
C GLU A 30 -12.12 -14.77 6.21
N SER A 31 -11.38 -14.13 7.12
CA SER A 31 -10.36 -14.79 7.93
C SER A 31 -10.98 -15.78 8.91
N SER A 32 -10.47 -17.00 8.91
CA SER A 32 -10.89 -18.06 9.83
C SER A 32 -10.04 -18.11 11.11
N SER A 33 -8.99 -17.29 11.22
CA SER A 33 -8.06 -17.30 12.35
C SER A 33 -7.73 -15.91 12.88
N GLU A 34 -7.54 -15.81 14.20
CA GLU A 34 -7.17 -14.56 14.86
C GLU A 34 -5.78 -14.08 14.44
N SER A 35 -4.86 -15.00 14.15
CA SER A 35 -3.51 -14.67 13.68
C SER A 35 -3.52 -14.02 12.30
N GLU A 36 -4.35 -14.50 11.38
CA GLU A 36 -4.55 -13.92 10.05
C GLU A 36 -5.21 -12.54 10.15
N VAL A 37 -6.22 -12.35 11.01
CA VAL A 37 -6.78 -11.02 11.30
C VAL A 37 -5.70 -10.06 11.80
N HIS A 38 -4.86 -10.47 12.74
CA HIS A 38 -3.76 -9.65 13.25
C HIS A 38 -2.75 -9.26 12.16
N LEU A 39 -2.44 -10.18 11.24
CA LEU A 39 -1.55 -9.89 10.11
C LEU A 39 -2.18 -8.86 9.16
N ILE A 40 -3.47 -8.99 8.87
CA ILE A 40 -4.19 -8.06 8.01
C ILE A 40 -4.25 -6.67 8.64
N LEU A 41 -4.55 -6.57 9.94
CA LEU A 41 -4.53 -5.32 10.68
C LEU A 41 -3.13 -4.68 10.67
N TRP A 42 -2.07 -5.49 10.77
CA TRP A 42 -0.70 -5.02 10.66
C TRP A 42 -0.41 -4.41 9.28
N PHE A 43 -0.88 -5.05 8.20
CA PHE A 43 -0.78 -4.50 6.84
C PHE A 43 -1.58 -3.21 6.65
N GLN A 44 -2.79 -3.13 7.20
CA GLN A 44 -3.58 -1.89 7.19
C GLN A 44 -2.83 -0.76 7.90
N ASN A 45 -2.21 -1.03 9.05
CA ASN A 45 -1.42 -0.02 9.76
C ASN A 45 -0.19 0.43 8.96
N ASP A 46 0.50 -0.50 8.29
CA ASP A 46 1.62 -0.14 7.42
C ASP A 46 1.15 0.69 6.22
N LEU A 47 0.01 0.34 5.60
CA LEU A 47 -0.57 1.11 4.51
C LEU A 47 -0.99 2.52 4.93
N LEU A 48 -1.49 2.70 6.17
CA LEU A 48 -1.78 4.02 6.75
C LEU A 48 -0.53 4.89 6.86
N LYS A 49 0.59 4.29 7.31
CA LYS A 49 1.86 5.03 7.41
C LYS A 49 2.37 5.43 6.03
N LEU A 50 2.18 4.56 5.03
CA LEU A 50 2.57 4.86 3.65
C LEU A 50 1.73 5.97 3.04
N SER A 51 0.43 5.99 3.30
CA SER A 51 -0.44 7.05 2.80
C SER A 51 -0.14 8.40 3.46
N HIS A 52 0.17 8.44 4.77
CA HIS A 52 0.67 9.65 5.41
C HIS A 52 2.00 10.14 4.81
N LEU A 53 2.92 9.23 4.52
CA LEU A 53 4.17 9.56 3.84
C LEU A 53 3.90 10.12 2.44
N ALA A 54 3.05 9.45 1.65
CA ALA A 54 2.64 9.91 0.32
C ALA A 54 2.04 11.32 0.40
N ARG A 55 1.07 11.55 1.30
CA ARG A 55 0.48 12.87 1.51
C ARG A 55 1.52 13.93 1.82
N SER A 56 2.47 13.64 2.72
CA SER A 56 3.52 14.60 3.09
C SER A 56 4.44 14.99 1.92
N ILE A 57 4.58 14.11 0.93
CA ILE A 57 5.34 14.36 -0.29
C ILE A 57 4.55 15.25 -1.23
N TYR A 58 3.25 14.98 -1.41
CA TYR A 58 2.41 15.70 -2.38
C TYR A 58 1.84 17.04 -1.88
N THR A 59 1.84 17.30 -0.57
CA THR A 59 1.38 18.58 0.00
C THR A 59 2.43 19.68 0.04
N ASN A 60 3.72 19.36 -0.14
CA ASN A 60 4.82 20.32 -0.06
C ASN A 60 5.45 20.56 -1.44
N PRO A 61 5.89 21.79 -1.78
CA PRO A 61 6.50 22.09 -3.07
C PRO A 61 7.76 21.25 -3.31
N LEU A 62 7.80 20.59 -4.47
CA LEU A 62 8.79 19.57 -4.82
C LEU A 62 10.22 20.14 -4.85
N SER A 63 11.03 19.67 -3.91
CA SER A 63 12.47 19.90 -3.79
C SER A 63 13.25 18.65 -4.21
N PRO A 64 14.58 18.74 -4.45
CA PRO A 64 15.42 17.56 -4.67
C PRO A 64 15.34 16.51 -3.54
N ALA A 65 14.98 16.92 -2.31
CA ALA A 65 14.75 16.02 -1.19
C ALA A 65 13.50 15.12 -1.40
N ASP A 66 12.52 15.56 -2.21
CA ASP A 66 11.30 14.80 -2.46
C ASP A 66 11.50 13.65 -3.45
N LYS A 67 12.48 13.73 -4.38
CA LYS A 67 12.92 12.55 -5.15
C LYS A 67 13.39 11.42 -4.22
N THR A 68 14.14 11.78 -3.18
CA THR A 68 14.62 10.81 -2.17
C THR A 68 13.44 10.24 -1.36
N LYS A 69 12.46 11.07 -0.99
CA LYS A 69 11.26 10.61 -0.27
C LYS A 69 10.35 9.73 -1.14
N LEU A 70 10.18 10.04 -2.42
CA LEU A 70 9.44 9.20 -3.38
C LEU A 70 10.12 7.83 -3.56
N GLU A 71 11.44 7.79 -3.69
CA GLU A 71 12.20 6.54 -3.70
C GLU A 71 12.08 5.76 -2.38
N GLN A 72 12.08 6.44 -1.24
CA GLN A 72 11.82 5.79 0.05
C GLN A 72 10.39 5.21 0.12
N LEU A 73 9.39 5.94 -0.37
CA LEU A 73 8.00 5.48 -0.43
C LEU A 73 7.90 4.21 -1.30
N LYS A 74 8.47 4.24 -2.52
CA LYS A 74 8.57 3.08 -3.42
C LYS A 74 9.22 1.88 -2.73
N ARG A 75 10.37 2.06 -2.08
CA ARG A 75 11.05 0.98 -1.34
C ARG A 75 10.17 0.38 -0.25
N ARG A 76 9.40 1.20 0.46
CA ARG A 76 8.50 0.69 1.51
C ARG A 76 7.31 -0.08 0.93
N PHE A 77 6.75 0.34 -0.20
CA PHE A 77 5.73 -0.46 -0.91
C PHE A 77 6.31 -1.80 -1.41
N LEU A 78 7.52 -1.82 -1.97
CA LEU A 78 8.20 -3.06 -2.36
C LEU A 78 8.44 -4.00 -1.16
N LEU A 79 8.79 -3.45 0.01
CA LEU A 79 8.92 -4.23 1.23
C LEU A 79 7.57 -4.82 1.68
N LEU A 80 6.48 -4.07 1.54
CA LEU A 80 5.13 -4.56 1.84
C LEU A 80 4.74 -5.72 0.90
N ILE A 81 5.00 -5.59 -0.41
CA ILE A 81 4.80 -6.67 -1.39
C ILE A 81 5.57 -7.92 -0.99
N ARG A 82 6.86 -7.77 -0.65
CA ARG A 82 7.69 -8.91 -0.24
C ARG A 82 7.13 -9.60 1.00
N ARG A 83 6.72 -8.84 2.01
CA ARG A 83 6.13 -9.38 3.26
C ARG A 83 4.86 -10.16 2.99
N ILE A 84 3.95 -9.63 2.17
CA ILE A 84 2.70 -10.33 1.82
C ILE A 84 3.00 -11.63 1.08
N ASN A 85 3.92 -11.60 0.13
CA ASN A 85 4.38 -12.82 -0.56
C ASN A 85 5.01 -13.85 0.38
N ASP A 86 5.81 -13.41 1.35
CA ASP A 86 6.43 -14.33 2.32
C ASP A 86 5.37 -14.97 3.23
N ILE A 87 4.36 -14.21 3.66
CA ILE A 87 3.21 -14.72 4.43
C ILE A 87 2.38 -15.70 3.61
N HIS A 88 2.18 -15.42 2.32
CA HIS A 88 1.50 -16.32 1.39
C HIS A 88 2.23 -17.66 1.27
N LYS A 89 3.55 -17.63 1.05
CA LYS A 89 4.37 -18.84 0.85
C LYS A 89 4.34 -19.80 2.03
N ILE A 90 4.17 -19.28 3.25
CA ILE A 90 4.07 -20.08 4.47
C ILE A 90 2.62 -20.40 4.85
N ASN A 91 1.67 -20.19 3.93
CA ASN A 91 0.24 -20.47 4.08
C ASN A 91 -0.39 -19.89 5.36
N LYS A 92 0.05 -18.69 5.75
CA LYS A 92 -0.55 -17.96 6.89
C LYS A 92 -1.84 -17.23 6.53
N TRP A 93 -2.16 -17.16 5.24
CA TRP A 93 -3.40 -16.59 4.73
C TRP A 93 -4.09 -17.66 3.88
N ASN A 94 -5.31 -18.03 4.25
CA ASN A 94 -6.03 -19.13 3.62
C ASN A 94 -6.64 -18.76 2.26
N ASN A 95 -6.99 -17.48 2.06
CA ASN A 95 -7.55 -17.00 0.79
C ASN A 95 -6.46 -16.59 -0.21
N ALA A 96 -6.05 -17.52 -1.08
CA ALA A 96 -5.05 -17.30 -2.11
C ALA A 96 -5.44 -16.23 -3.16
N GLN A 97 -6.73 -16.14 -3.52
CA GLN A 97 -7.21 -15.15 -4.49
C GLN A 97 -7.04 -13.74 -3.93
N LEU A 98 -7.44 -13.54 -2.67
CA LEU A 98 -7.33 -12.24 -2.02
C LEU A 98 -5.87 -11.77 -1.92
N VAL A 99 -4.96 -12.67 -1.55
CA VAL A 99 -3.53 -12.39 -1.50
C VAL A 99 -2.99 -11.98 -2.87
N SER A 100 -3.40 -12.69 -3.93
CA SER A 100 -3.02 -12.37 -5.30
C SER A 100 -3.49 -10.98 -5.69
N ASP A 101 -4.74 -10.64 -5.40
CA ASP A 101 -5.32 -9.35 -5.76
C ASP A 101 -4.68 -8.17 -5.01
N ILE A 102 -4.35 -8.36 -3.73
CA ILE A 102 -3.61 -7.38 -2.92
C ILE A 102 -2.20 -7.18 -3.48
N THR A 103 -1.52 -8.28 -3.80
CA THR A 103 -0.17 -8.24 -4.35
C THR A 103 -0.15 -7.50 -5.69
N GLN A 104 -1.12 -7.78 -6.57
CA GLN A 104 -1.24 -7.09 -7.86
C GLN A 104 -1.49 -5.58 -7.68
N ASN A 105 -2.44 -5.18 -6.83
CA ASN A 105 -2.71 -3.76 -6.60
C ASN A 105 -1.51 -3.01 -5.98
N LEU A 106 -0.72 -3.68 -5.15
CA LEU A 106 0.53 -3.11 -4.65
C LEU A 106 1.57 -2.93 -5.77
N TYR A 107 1.69 -3.88 -6.69
CA TYR A 107 2.55 -3.73 -7.87
C TYR A 107 2.11 -2.54 -8.74
N ASP A 108 0.81 -2.40 -9.00
CA ASP A 108 0.26 -1.28 -9.77
C ASP A 108 0.57 0.06 -9.07
N THR A 109 0.47 0.10 -7.73
CA THR A 109 0.82 1.27 -6.91
C THR A 109 2.31 1.61 -7.03
N VAL A 110 3.20 0.62 -7.00
CA VAL A 110 4.65 0.82 -7.19
C VAL A 110 4.95 1.30 -8.61
N HIS A 111 4.27 0.76 -9.62
CA HIS A 111 4.44 1.16 -11.01
C HIS A 111 4.04 2.62 -11.22
N PHE A 112 2.94 3.06 -10.61
CA PHE A 112 2.55 4.47 -10.60
C PHE A 112 3.66 5.34 -10.00
N LEU A 113 4.16 5.00 -8.80
CA LEU A 113 5.22 5.77 -8.14
C LEU A 113 6.52 5.82 -8.97
N LEU A 114 6.85 4.74 -9.67
CA LEU A 114 7.98 4.71 -10.60
C LEU A 114 7.80 5.73 -11.73
N SER A 115 6.63 5.75 -12.36
CA SER A 115 6.35 6.70 -13.45
C SER A 115 6.44 8.16 -13.00
N GLU A 116 6.06 8.46 -11.77
CA GLU A 116 6.17 9.80 -11.18
C GLU A 116 7.62 10.20 -10.93
N ILE A 117 8.47 9.26 -10.48
CA ILE A 117 9.90 9.51 -10.26
C ILE A 117 10.60 9.82 -11.60
N ASP A 118 10.27 9.06 -12.64
CA ASP A 118 10.86 9.21 -13.98
C ASP A 118 10.46 10.54 -14.65
N GLN A 119 9.24 11.05 -14.41
CA GLN A 119 8.80 12.35 -14.93
C GLN A 119 9.53 13.55 -14.31
N LEU A 120 10.22 13.35 -13.18
CA LEU A 120 10.93 14.41 -12.47
C LEU A 120 12.43 14.47 -12.81
N THR A 121 12.96 13.51 -13.60
CA THR A 121 14.36 13.47 -14.09
C THR A 121 14.51 14.09 -15.47
#